data_AF-A0A9X3I9X5-F1
#
_entry.id   AF-A0A9X3I9X5-F1
#
_cell.length_a   1.000
_cell.length_b   1.000
_cell.length_c   1.000
_cell.angle_alpha   90.00
_cell.angle_beta   90.00
_cell.angle_gamma   90.00
#
_symmetry.space_group_name_H-M   'P 1'
#
loop_
_entity.id
_entity.type
_entity.pdbx_description
1 polymer ?
#
loop_
_entity_poly.entity_id
_entity_poly.type
_entity_poly.pdbx_seq_one_letter_code
_entity_poly.pdbx_strand_id
1 'polypeptide(L)'
;MARRKNIRSKEQYHSAYELEKSGNQIAALKGYQKAVATDPTNVQAWNRQIIIFRKTKTKQQEINLIKTAIAEYQKTIESNYQNWLKSHQEKAEHTLELAKVLGLLETSGMPKTEHAILDKWETRKYLLEYRVKNARPKKAKSIKNTIDAKPVKKKNNKTAKPMPKIQSKRIGK
;
A
#
# COMPACT_ATOMS: atom_id res chain seq x y z
N MET A 1 29.99 -2.50 -0.19
CA MET A 1 28.83 -1.57 -0.24
C MET A 1 27.56 -2.12 0.41
N ALA A 2 27.18 -3.39 0.19
CA ALA A 2 25.93 -3.98 0.71
C ALA A 2 25.79 -3.90 2.25
N ARG A 3 26.86 -4.21 3.01
CA ARG A 3 26.85 -4.15 4.48
C ARG A 3 26.51 -2.75 5.03
N ARG A 4 27.00 -1.68 4.39
CA ARG A 4 26.70 -0.29 4.78
C ARG A 4 25.23 0.07 4.51
N LYS A 5 24.66 -0.40 3.40
CA LYS A 5 23.24 -0.18 3.07
C LYS A 5 22.32 -0.89 4.07
N ASN A 6 22.64 -2.13 4.45
CA ASN A 6 21.87 -2.88 5.44
C ASN A 6 21.88 -2.18 6.81
N ILE A 7 23.05 -1.77 7.31
CA ILE A 7 23.17 -1.03 8.58
C ILE A 7 22.31 0.23 8.55
N ARG A 8 22.44 1.04 7.49
CA ARG A 8 21.66 2.27 7.33
C ARG A 8 20.15 2.00 7.26
N SER A 9 19.73 0.97 6.53
CA SER A 9 18.32 0.57 6.46
C SER A 9 17.78 0.14 7.83
N LYS A 10 18.60 -0.59 8.60
CA LYS A 10 18.25 -1.03 9.96
C LYS A 10 18.11 0.16 10.92
N GLU A 11 19.00 1.14 10.85
CA GLU A 11 18.90 2.39 11.63
C GLU A 11 17.62 3.17 11.28
N GLN A 12 17.34 3.32 9.98
CA GLN A 12 16.11 3.97 9.51
C GLN A 12 14.86 3.24 9.99
N TYR A 13 14.88 1.91 10.00
CA TYR A 13 13.81 1.08 10.55
C TYR A 13 13.61 1.33 12.05
N HIS A 14 14.69 1.36 12.85
CA HIS A 14 14.59 1.58 14.29
C HIS A 14 14.02 2.96 14.61
N SER A 15 14.50 4.02 13.96
CA SER A 15 13.96 5.37 14.13
C SER A 15 12.47 5.44 13.73
N ALA A 16 12.09 4.79 12.63
CA ALA A 16 10.69 4.71 12.21
C ALA A 16 9.81 3.96 13.22
N TYR A 17 10.34 2.92 13.85
CA TYR A 17 9.65 2.15 14.87
C TYR A 17 9.43 2.93 16.17
N GLU A 18 10.38 3.77 16.58
CA GLU A 18 10.20 4.69 17.70
C GLU A 18 9.11 5.73 17.41
N LEU A 19 9.08 6.29 16.20
CA LEU A 19 8.02 7.19 15.76
C LEU A 19 6.65 6.52 15.71
N GLU A 20 6.61 5.22 15.38
CA GLU A 20 5.37 4.45 15.42
C GLU A 20 4.88 4.28 16.86
N LYS A 21 5.80 3.98 17.79
CA LYS A 21 5.50 3.86 19.22
C LYS A 21 5.02 5.17 19.84
N SER A 22 5.52 6.31 19.38
CA SER A 22 5.04 7.63 19.82
C SER A 22 3.70 8.03 19.20
N GLY A 23 3.08 7.17 18.39
CA GLY A 23 1.77 7.38 17.79
C GLY A 23 1.81 8.13 16.45
N ASN A 24 2.98 8.56 15.99
CA ASN A 24 3.11 9.26 14.71
C ASN A 24 3.23 8.28 13.54
N GLN A 25 2.08 7.70 13.17
CA GLN A 25 1.99 6.71 12.08
C GLN A 25 2.46 7.26 10.72
N ILE A 26 2.24 8.55 10.44
CA ILE A 26 2.60 9.17 9.16
C ILE A 26 4.12 9.27 9.04
N ALA A 27 4.80 9.75 10.08
CA ALA A 27 6.26 9.85 10.10
C ALA A 27 6.91 8.46 10.11
N ALA A 28 6.35 7.50 10.85
CA ALA A 28 6.81 6.11 10.85
C ALA A 28 6.76 5.49 9.45
N LEU A 29 5.65 5.66 8.73
CA LEU A 29 5.48 5.13 7.38
C LEU A 29 6.54 5.70 6.41
N LYS A 30 6.81 7.01 6.47
CA LYS A 30 7.91 7.64 5.71
C LYS A 30 9.27 7.04 6.07
N GLY A 31 9.52 6.79 7.35
CA GLY A 31 10.76 6.15 7.81
C GLY A 31 10.93 4.73 7.28
N TYR A 32 9.87 3.92 7.33
CA TYR A 32 9.90 2.57 6.78
C TYR A 32 10.09 2.55 5.25
N GLN A 33 9.48 3.50 4.53
CA GLN A 33 9.70 3.64 3.08
C GLN A 33 11.17 3.95 2.75
N LYS A 34 11.83 4.81 3.55
CA LYS A 34 13.27 5.08 3.41
C LYS A 34 14.13 3.85 3.67
N ALA A 35 13.78 3.07 4.70
CA ALA A 35 14.49 1.83 5.05
C ALA A 35 14.47 0.85 3.87
N VAL A 36 13.30 0.64 3.30
CA VAL A 36 13.10 -0.24 2.14
C VAL A 36 13.79 0.29 0.88
N ALA A 37 13.75 1.60 0.62
CA ALA A 37 14.44 2.19 -0.52
C ALA A 37 15.97 2.04 -0.42
N THR A 38 16.51 2.03 0.80
CA THR A 38 17.93 1.82 1.05
C THR A 38 18.31 0.35 0.92
N ASP A 39 17.47 -0.55 1.44
CA ASP A 39 17.63 -1.99 1.37
C ASP A 39 16.26 -2.68 1.22
N PRO A 40 15.89 -3.11 0.01
CA PRO A 40 14.62 -3.78 -0.23
C PRO A 40 14.52 -5.16 0.43
N THR A 41 15.63 -5.72 0.91
CA THR A 41 15.65 -7.00 1.66
C THR A 41 15.25 -6.82 3.12
N ASN A 42 15.02 -5.59 3.59
CA ASN A 42 14.54 -5.32 4.93
C ASN A 42 13.07 -5.72 5.10
N VAL A 43 12.86 -7.02 5.34
CA VAL A 43 11.57 -7.66 5.56
C VAL A 43 10.78 -7.01 6.70
N GLN A 44 11.46 -6.56 7.76
CA GLN A 44 10.80 -5.96 8.92
C GLN A 44 10.14 -4.63 8.55
N ALA A 45 10.83 -3.79 7.77
CA ALA A 45 10.27 -2.52 7.31
C ALA A 45 9.03 -2.72 6.42
N TRP A 46 9.08 -3.67 5.48
CA TRP A 46 7.92 -4.03 4.66
C TRP A 46 6.74 -4.53 5.51
N ASN A 47 7.00 -5.45 6.45
CA ASN A 47 5.95 -6.00 7.31
C ASN A 47 5.27 -4.93 8.16
N ARG A 48 6.03 -3.96 8.72
CA ARG A 48 5.44 -2.84 9.45
C ARG A 48 4.59 -1.95 8.55
N GLN A 49 5.03 -1.64 7.34
CA GLN A 49 4.20 -0.89 6.39
C GLN A 49 2.88 -1.61 6.09
N ILE A 50 2.92 -2.92 5.83
CA ILE A 50 1.72 -3.72 5.60
C ILE A 50 0.77 -3.65 6.81
N ILE A 51 1.29 -3.76 8.04
CA ILE A 51 0.49 -3.64 9.26
C ILE A 51 -0.18 -2.26 9.38
N ILE A 52 0.53 -1.18 9.07
CA ILE A 52 -0.03 0.18 9.10
C ILE A 52 -1.10 0.34 8.02
N PHE A 53 -0.86 -0.17 6.81
CA PHE A 53 -1.83 -0.10 5.70
C PHE A 53 -3.11 -0.86 6.00
N ARG A 54 -3.01 -2.02 6.67
CA ARG A 54 -4.19 -2.79 7.12
C ARG A 54 -5.13 -1.96 8.00
N LYS A 55 -4.59 -1.07 8.82
CA LYS A 55 -5.35 -0.27 9.78
C LYS A 55 -5.87 1.03 9.16
N THR A 56 -5.14 1.61 8.21
CA THR A 56 -5.35 3.00 7.79
C THR A 56 -5.75 3.18 6.32
N LYS A 57 -5.53 2.18 5.47
CA LYS A 57 -5.66 2.29 4.01
C LYS A 57 -6.71 1.36 3.45
N THR A 58 -7.08 1.61 2.19
CA THR A 58 -8.02 0.74 1.47
C THR A 58 -7.35 -0.59 1.12
N LYS A 59 -8.16 -1.65 0.93
CA LYS A 59 -7.66 -2.97 0.53
C LYS A 59 -6.84 -2.90 -0.76
N GLN A 60 -7.25 -2.08 -1.72
CA GLN A 60 -6.53 -1.86 -2.97
C GLN A 60 -5.12 -1.26 -2.75
N GLN A 61 -4.99 -0.30 -1.84
CA GLN A 61 -3.70 0.29 -1.51
C GLN A 61 -2.77 -0.73 -0.82
N GLU A 62 -3.31 -1.59 0.06
CA GLU A 62 -2.55 -2.69 0.67
C GLU A 62 -2.06 -3.69 -0.39
N ILE A 63 -2.92 -4.08 -1.33
CA ILE A 63 -2.55 -5.00 -2.44
C ILE A 63 -1.41 -4.42 -3.27
N ASN A 64 -1.50 -3.13 -3.64
CA ASN A 64 -0.46 -2.48 -4.43
C ASN A 64 0.88 -2.43 -3.68
N LEU A 65 0.86 -2.11 -2.39
CA LEU A 65 2.07 -2.14 -1.55
C LEU A 65 2.70 -3.54 -1.52
N ILE A 66 1.89 -4.58 -1.33
CA ILE A 66 2.39 -5.96 -1.30
C ILE A 66 2.99 -6.36 -2.65
N LYS A 67 2.37 -5.97 -3.78
CA LYS A 67 2.93 -6.20 -5.12
C LYS A 67 4.29 -5.52 -5.28
N THR A 68 4.43 -4.28 -4.84
CA THR A 68 5.74 -3.59 -4.87
C THR A 68 6.77 -4.26 -3.98
N ALA A 69 6.38 -4.75 -2.80
CA ALA A 69 7.27 -5.45 -1.88
C ALA A 69 7.82 -6.75 -2.49
N ILE A 70 6.94 -7.57 -3.08
CA ILE A 70 7.33 -8.81 -3.75
C ILE A 70 8.30 -8.51 -4.90
N ALA A 71 7.95 -7.56 -5.78
CA ALA A 71 8.74 -7.25 -6.96
C ALA A 71 10.16 -6.73 -6.61
N GLU A 72 10.26 -5.77 -5.68
CA GLU A 72 11.56 -5.24 -5.26
C GLU A 72 12.40 -6.31 -4.55
N TYR A 73 11.79 -7.15 -3.71
CA TYR A 73 12.50 -8.23 -3.02
C TYR A 73 13.04 -9.28 -4.02
N GLN A 74 12.21 -9.75 -4.94
CA GLN A 74 12.62 -10.69 -6.00
C GLN A 74 13.75 -10.10 -6.86
N LYS A 75 13.62 -8.84 -7.28
CA LYS A 75 14.64 -8.13 -8.06
C LYS A 75 15.97 -8.05 -7.31
N THR A 76 15.95 -7.81 -5.99
CA THR A 76 17.19 -7.81 -5.20
C THR A 76 17.84 -9.18 -5.09
N ILE A 77 17.05 -10.26 -4.93
CA ILE A 77 17.57 -11.63 -4.92
C ILE A 77 18.20 -11.97 -6.27
N GLU A 78 17.49 -11.69 -7.35
CA GLU A 78 17.97 -11.92 -8.72
C GLU A 78 19.26 -11.14 -8.97
N SER A 79 19.30 -9.85 -8.64
CA SER A 79 20.51 -9.04 -8.80
C SER A 79 21.68 -9.58 -7.98
N ASN A 80 21.45 -10.00 -6.74
CA ASN A 80 22.49 -10.59 -5.89
C ASN A 80 23.02 -11.91 -6.48
N TYR A 81 22.12 -12.76 -6.99
CA TYR A 81 22.48 -14.01 -7.64
C TYR A 81 23.30 -13.76 -8.92
N GLN A 82 22.87 -12.83 -9.76
CA GLN A 82 23.60 -12.45 -10.98
C GLN A 82 24.99 -11.88 -10.65
N ASN A 83 25.11 -11.08 -9.58
CA ASN A 83 26.40 -10.57 -9.13
C ASN A 83 27.31 -11.69 -8.59
N TRP A 84 26.73 -12.69 -7.93
CA TRP A 84 27.45 -13.87 -7.48
C TRP A 84 27.97 -14.70 -8.66
N LEU A 85 27.13 -14.97 -9.66
CA LEU A 85 27.53 -15.67 -10.89
C LEU A 85 28.69 -14.96 -11.58
N LYS A 86 28.61 -13.64 -11.74
CA LYS A 86 29.68 -12.83 -12.36
C LYS A 86 31.01 -12.89 -11.61
N SER A 87 30.98 -13.04 -10.29
CA SER A 87 32.20 -13.11 -9.47
C SER A 87 32.74 -14.54 -9.31
N HIS A 88 31.96 -15.57 -9.67
CA HIS A 88 32.29 -16.97 -9.45
C HIS A 88 32.02 -17.82 -10.71
N GLN A 89 32.39 -17.32 -11.90
CA GLN A 89 32.02 -17.92 -13.19
C GLN A 89 32.42 -19.40 -13.30
N GLU A 90 33.70 -19.73 -13.07
CA GLU A 90 34.21 -21.10 -13.20
C GLU A 90 33.48 -22.10 -12.28
N LYS A 91 33.25 -21.71 -11.02
CA LYS A 91 32.52 -22.56 -10.06
C LYS A 91 31.04 -22.67 -10.42
N ALA A 92 30.46 -21.59 -10.93
CA ALA A 92 29.06 -21.56 -11.33
C ALA A 92 28.82 -22.49 -12.52
N GLU A 93 29.67 -22.48 -13.54
CA GLU A 93 29.49 -23.35 -14.72
C GLU A 93 29.38 -24.83 -14.35
N HIS A 94 30.34 -25.34 -13.57
CA HIS A 94 30.34 -26.74 -13.14
C HIS A 94 29.17 -27.10 -12.22
N THR A 95 28.77 -26.19 -11.32
CA THR A 95 27.68 -26.45 -10.37
C THR A 95 26.30 -26.28 -11.00
N LEU A 96 26.15 -25.43 -12.02
CA LEU A 96 24.89 -25.19 -12.73
C LEU A 96 24.46 -26.39 -13.56
N GLU A 97 25.40 -27.07 -14.24
CA GLU A 97 25.08 -28.28 -15.00
C GLU A 97 24.51 -29.36 -14.08
N LEU A 98 25.17 -29.60 -12.95
CA LEU A 98 24.70 -30.53 -11.94
C LEU A 98 23.33 -30.10 -11.39
N ALA A 99 23.17 -28.82 -11.03
CA ALA A 99 21.91 -28.30 -10.50
C ALA A 99 20.75 -28.43 -11.50
N LYS A 100 21.02 -28.28 -12.80
CA LYS A 100 20.05 -28.47 -13.88
C LYS A 100 19.61 -29.93 -13.98
N VAL A 101 20.55 -30.87 -13.94
CA VAL A 101 20.26 -32.32 -13.97
C VAL A 101 19.45 -32.73 -12.73
N LEU A 102 19.78 -32.17 -11.56
CA LEU A 102 19.06 -32.40 -10.31
C LEU A 102 17.69 -31.68 -10.25
N GLY A 103 17.35 -30.86 -11.25
CA GLY A 103 16.08 -30.13 -11.29
C GLY A 103 15.96 -29.04 -10.23
N LEU A 104 17.08 -28.58 -9.66
CA LEU A 104 17.16 -27.55 -8.62
C LEU A 104 17.04 -26.13 -9.19
N LEU A 105 17.07 -25.98 -10.51
CA LEU A 105 16.86 -24.71 -11.20
C LEU A 105 15.42 -24.61 -11.74
N GLU A 106 14.89 -23.41 -11.71
CA GLU A 106 13.69 -23.02 -12.46
C GLU A 106 13.98 -22.92 -13.95
N THR A 107 12.93 -22.82 -14.77
CA THR A 107 13.06 -22.55 -16.22
C THR A 107 13.74 -21.20 -16.51
N SER A 108 13.69 -20.28 -15.55
CA SER A 108 14.37 -18.98 -15.56
C SER A 108 15.89 -19.07 -15.30
N GLY A 109 16.40 -20.25 -14.93
CA GLY A 109 17.80 -20.45 -14.52
C GLY A 109 18.10 -20.00 -13.08
N MET A 110 17.06 -19.58 -12.34
CA MET A 110 17.17 -19.26 -10.91
C MET A 110 17.12 -20.52 -10.05
N PRO A 111 17.82 -20.55 -8.91
CA PRO A 111 17.66 -21.63 -7.93
C PRO A 111 16.22 -21.69 -7.42
N LYS A 112 15.61 -22.88 -7.46
CA LYS A 112 14.33 -23.17 -6.79
C LYS A 112 14.55 -23.03 -5.29
N THR A 113 14.24 -21.86 -4.76
CA THR A 113 14.41 -21.54 -3.35
C THR A 113 13.08 -21.07 -2.80
N GLU A 114 12.64 -21.75 -1.74
CA GLU A 114 11.42 -21.35 -1.06
C GLU A 114 11.72 -20.14 -0.18
N HIS A 115 11.08 -19.02 -0.52
CA HIS A 115 11.15 -17.82 0.28
C HIS A 115 9.86 -17.71 1.09
N ALA A 116 9.88 -18.26 2.31
CA ALA A 116 8.74 -18.23 3.24
C ALA A 116 8.14 -16.83 3.46
N ILE A 117 8.91 -15.75 3.23
CA ILE A 117 8.40 -14.38 3.27
C ILE A 117 7.55 -14.02 2.05
N LEU A 118 7.95 -14.45 0.85
CA LEU A 118 7.20 -14.23 -0.38
C LEU A 118 5.87 -14.97 -0.31
N ASP A 119 5.85 -16.22 0.17
CA ASP A 119 4.62 -16.99 0.35
C ASP A 119 3.64 -16.27 1.29
N LYS A 120 4.13 -15.69 2.40
CA LYS A 120 3.30 -14.91 3.34
C LYS A 120 2.72 -13.66 2.69
N TRP A 121 3.48 -13.00 1.83
CA TRP A 121 3.00 -11.81 1.12
C TRP A 121 2.02 -12.19 0.00
N GLU A 122 2.29 -13.26 -0.74
CA GLU A 122 1.43 -13.76 -1.82
C GLU A 122 0.10 -14.29 -1.32
N THR A 123 0.11 -15.11 -0.27
CA THR A 123 -1.10 -15.59 0.40
C THR A 123 -1.95 -14.40 0.87
N ARG A 124 -1.31 -13.38 1.47
CA ARG A 124 -2.01 -12.17 1.88
C ARG A 124 -2.60 -11.41 0.68
N LYS A 125 -1.83 -11.22 -0.38
CA LYS A 125 -2.27 -10.58 -1.63
C LYS A 125 -3.49 -11.31 -2.19
N TYR A 126 -3.40 -12.63 -2.33
CA TYR A 126 -4.47 -13.49 -2.82
C TYR A 126 -5.75 -13.32 -1.99
N LEU A 127 -5.66 -13.41 -0.66
CA LEU A 127 -6.82 -13.25 0.22
C LEU A 127 -7.47 -11.87 0.10
N LEU A 128 -6.68 -10.81 -0.10
CA LEU A 128 -7.20 -9.47 -0.31
C LEU A 128 -7.88 -9.33 -1.67
N GLU A 129 -7.25 -9.82 -2.74
CA GLU A 129 -7.82 -9.82 -4.09
C GLU A 129 -9.14 -10.58 -4.12
N TYR A 130 -9.18 -11.77 -3.50
CA TYR A 130 -10.39 -12.56 -3.32
C TYR A 130 -11.50 -11.77 -2.58
N ARG A 131 -11.16 -11.11 -1.47
CA ARG A 131 -12.11 -10.28 -0.69
C ARG A 131 -12.59 -9.04 -1.44
N VAL A 132 -11.79 -8.50 -2.35
CA VAL A 132 -12.18 -7.36 -3.19
C VAL A 132 -13.12 -7.84 -4.30
N LYS A 133 -12.77 -8.94 -4.99
CA LYS A 133 -13.59 -9.54 -6.05
C LYS A 133 -14.97 -9.98 -5.54
N ASN A 134 -15.02 -10.56 -4.35
CA ASN A 134 -16.25 -11.10 -3.77
C ASN A 134 -16.99 -10.12 -2.84
N ALA A 135 -16.52 -8.87 -2.75
CA ALA A 135 -17.24 -7.86 -2.00
C ALA A 135 -18.58 -7.56 -2.68
N ARG A 136 -19.69 -7.94 -2.05
CA ARG A 136 -21.02 -7.54 -2.53
C ARG A 136 -21.09 -6.01 -2.58
N PRO A 137 -21.61 -5.40 -3.67
CA PRO A 137 -21.88 -3.97 -3.67
C PRO A 137 -22.84 -3.69 -2.51
N LYS A 138 -22.47 -2.75 -1.64
CA LYS A 138 -23.39 -2.30 -0.59
C LYS A 138 -24.61 -1.72 -1.33
N LYS A 139 -25.79 -2.36 -1.19
CA LYS A 139 -27.05 -1.76 -1.64
C LYS A 139 -27.11 -0.36 -1.03
N ALA A 140 -27.15 0.68 -1.88
CA ALA A 140 -27.39 2.03 -1.42
C ALA A 140 -28.65 1.98 -0.56
N LYS A 141 -28.56 2.40 0.72
CA LYS A 141 -29.76 2.55 1.54
C LYS A 141 -30.65 3.54 0.78
N SER A 142 -31.76 3.04 0.22
CA SER A 142 -32.77 3.92 -0.34
C SER A 142 -33.21 4.84 0.79
N ILE A 143 -32.92 6.13 0.66
CA ILE A 143 -33.55 7.16 1.49
C ILE A 143 -35.02 7.14 1.06
N LYS A 144 -35.82 6.27 1.68
CA LYS A 144 -37.27 6.29 1.52
C LYS A 144 -37.72 7.54 2.29
N ASN A 145 -38.08 8.57 1.55
CA ASN A 145 -38.74 9.77 2.04
C ASN A 145 -39.91 9.38 2.95
N THR A 146 -39.75 9.50 4.26
CA THR A 146 -40.87 9.62 5.20
C THR A 146 -41.14 11.12 5.35
N ILE A 147 -41.78 11.70 4.33
CA ILE A 147 -42.48 12.97 4.48
C ILE A 147 -43.89 12.59 4.92
N ASP A 148 -44.10 12.44 6.23
CA ASP A 148 -45.44 12.39 6.80
C ASP A 148 -46.06 13.79 6.67
N ALA A 149 -46.70 14.01 5.52
CA ALA A 149 -47.48 15.21 5.25
C ALA A 149 -48.77 15.16 6.08
N LYS A 150 -48.77 15.80 7.26
CA LYS A 150 -50.01 16.26 7.90
C LYS A 150 -50.59 17.43 7.08
N PRO A 151 -51.89 17.44 6.74
CA PRO A 151 -52.48 18.52 5.95
C PRO A 151 -52.72 19.73 6.86
N VAL A 152 -51.91 20.78 6.71
CA VAL A 152 -52.18 22.08 7.34
C VAL A 152 -53.24 22.81 6.50
N LYS A 153 -54.41 23.02 7.10
CA LYS A 153 -55.54 23.77 6.53
C LYS A 153 -55.12 25.21 6.19
N LYS A 154 -55.39 25.62 4.95
CA LYS A 154 -55.41 27.02 4.49
C LYS A 154 -56.35 27.86 5.37
N LYS A 155 -55.84 28.97 5.90
CA LYS A 155 -56.66 30.17 6.17
C LYS A 155 -56.01 31.36 5.49
N ASN A 156 -56.71 31.89 4.48
CA ASN A 156 -56.49 33.22 3.93
C ASN A 156 -56.76 34.26 5.02
N ASN A 157 -55.99 35.36 5.03
CA ASN A 157 -56.59 36.68 4.83
C ASN A 157 -55.58 37.76 4.50
N LYS A 158 -56.06 38.64 3.62
CA LYS A 158 -55.45 39.81 3.00
C LYS A 158 -55.22 40.92 4.05
N THR A 159 -54.16 41.72 3.88
CA THR A 159 -54.24 43.20 3.84
C THR A 159 -52.89 43.79 3.44
N ALA A 160 -52.98 44.85 2.64
CA ALA A 160 -51.93 45.52 1.90
C ALA A 160 -51.16 46.58 2.71
N LYS A 161 -49.91 46.89 2.33
CA LYS A 161 -49.49 48.14 1.63
C LYS A 161 -47.95 48.24 1.51
N PRO A 162 -47.42 49.07 0.59
CA PRO A 162 -46.13 48.86 -0.06
C PRO A 162 -44.98 49.79 0.42
N MET A 163 -43.73 49.32 0.18
CA MET A 163 -42.47 50.02 -0.13
C MET A 163 -41.95 51.19 0.76
N PRO A 164 -40.61 51.32 0.91
CA PRO A 164 -39.88 52.11 -0.09
C PRO A 164 -38.59 51.46 -0.61
N LYS A 165 -38.29 51.79 -1.88
CA LYS A 165 -36.99 51.63 -2.53
C LYS A 165 -35.98 52.58 -1.90
N ILE A 166 -34.78 52.09 -1.61
CA ILE A 166 -33.60 52.96 -1.47
C ILE A 166 -32.61 52.62 -2.59
N GLN A 167 -32.15 53.69 -3.21
CA GLN A 167 -31.50 53.75 -4.50
C GLN A 167 -30.01 53.38 -4.42
N SER A 168 -29.52 52.97 -5.59
CA SER A 168 -28.13 52.79 -5.99
C SER A 168 -27.18 53.92 -5.60
N LYS A 169 -25.92 53.58 -5.28
CA LYS A 169 -24.77 54.41 -5.65
C LYS A 169 -23.62 53.52 -6.14
N ARG A 170 -23.38 53.58 -7.46
CA ARG A 170 -22.09 53.31 -8.09
C ARG A 170 -21.14 54.45 -7.74
N ILE A 171 -19.91 54.16 -7.36
CA ILE A 171 -18.73 54.97 -7.71
C ILE A 171 -17.61 53.98 -7.98
N GLY A 172 -17.05 54.03 -9.19
CA GLY A 172 -15.82 53.33 -9.54
C GLY A 172 -14.63 54.28 -9.54
N LYS A 173 -13.44 53.71 -9.38
CA LYS A 173 -12.25 53.87 -10.23
C LYS A 173 -11.21 52.87 -9.75
#